data_AF-A0A967N1N8-F1
#
_entry.id   AF-A0A967N1N8-F1
#
_cell.length_a   1.000
_cell.length_b   1.000
_cell.length_c   1.000
_cell.angle_alpha   90.00
_cell.angle_beta   90.00
_cell.angle_gamma   90.00
#
_symmetry.space_group_name_H-M   'P 1'
#
loop_
_entity.id
_entity.type
_entity.pdbx_description
1 polymer ?
#
loop_
_entity_poly.entity_id
_entity_poly.type
_entity_poly.pdbx_seq_one_letter_code
_entity_poly.pdbx_strand_id
1 'polypeptide(L)'
;MDCSVYYTNCFSRWGDGDLEWIAVAACKTLRQTTSKQYWSGWYGCFNGLHVMLGWHTNMLDVNLGTRFGNQLAKKHRTIWTSWKNAARKSHYVNLWTHTRKIVAIAEEEVHMSDHIWGAGTVAADYPNNGNYHYRWHKFRGYKDMEPSLSVDPLSLSPVQVSAEPEQIILVSDELLNSVKREPMPHLLVNPTVVDAAYIENLAGLFCNNYNIFCDYDLAYDQDEAEYELFDGPHELEILEESGGWEYNQTAIYGMPVAAPPTLPDDSDAQDSAQAFWMSFGLLTPTAVLMDPECLEVGVVESQTGNEFEDSTYYLNVNVQHIRTDYGYNILGPGANLEVVFGNNCELQSSYYGGWRDIYESGTFEPITLADALAYVAASGPEVTVTGVPLCDEFIVDNAELGYYEAPMDTFILELQPVWQVNGFCVYDEDTTAYQVLIPADYPIPQGIIQEPAQDTSIDCGEVLNVYGAATGGTSPYQYDWYSDMDGYLGSGQSFQVANLSCTGKEGASAVHTIILEITDENSKKDWTTVNVRVIAPHICGDSNSDQNINISDAVWIVNYVFIGGDPPDPLESGDTNCDGSVNVSDAVWVINYVFVGGNAPCDTNGDNIPDC
;
A
#
# COMPACT_ATOMS: atom_id res chain seq x y z
N MET A 1 0.19 5.35 -26.60
CA MET A 1 1.48 6.04 -26.84
C MET A 1 2.56 5.11 -26.35
N ASP A 2 3.50 4.73 -27.21
CA ASP A 2 4.64 3.93 -26.80
C ASP A 2 5.56 4.78 -25.91
N CYS A 3 5.61 4.47 -24.61
CA CYS A 3 6.48 5.13 -23.63
C CYS A 3 7.91 4.55 -23.65
N SER A 4 8.37 4.05 -24.80
CA SER A 4 9.72 3.51 -24.96
C SER A 4 10.77 4.62 -24.89
N VAL A 5 11.72 4.49 -23.95
CA VAL A 5 12.93 5.30 -23.89
C VAL A 5 14.03 4.60 -24.68
N TYR A 6 14.46 5.19 -25.79
CA TYR A 6 15.62 4.72 -26.54
C TYR A 6 16.88 5.48 -26.11
N TYR A 7 18.04 4.83 -26.09
CA TYR A 7 19.33 5.46 -25.77
C TYR A 7 19.63 6.69 -26.65
N THR A 8 19.12 6.74 -27.89
CA THR A 8 19.24 7.91 -28.78
C THR A 8 18.55 9.16 -28.24
N ASN A 9 17.56 9.00 -27.36
CA ASN A 9 16.83 10.11 -26.74
C ASN A 9 17.67 10.81 -25.65
N CYS A 10 18.60 10.10 -25.02
CA CYS A 10 19.44 10.60 -23.93
C CYS A 10 20.91 10.83 -24.31
N PHE A 11 21.30 10.50 -25.55
CA PHE A 11 22.66 10.61 -26.02
C PHE A 11 23.26 12.00 -25.76
N SER A 12 24.31 12.02 -24.94
CA SER A 12 25.07 13.16 -24.45
C SER A 12 24.23 14.29 -23.84
N ARG A 13 23.13 13.96 -23.15
CA ARG A 13 22.16 14.96 -22.64
C ARG A 13 21.69 14.77 -21.21
N TRP A 14 21.91 13.60 -20.60
CA TRP A 14 21.37 13.34 -19.27
C TRP A 14 22.39 13.63 -18.18
N GLY A 15 23.65 13.24 -18.35
CA GLY A 15 24.69 13.59 -17.36
C GLY A 15 25.26 15.01 -17.44
N ASP A 16 25.01 15.77 -18.52
CA ASP A 16 25.73 17.03 -18.80
C ASP A 16 25.17 18.26 -18.04
N GLY A 17 24.15 18.08 -17.21
CA GLY A 17 23.41 19.13 -16.50
C GLY A 17 23.19 18.89 -15.01
N ASP A 18 24.17 18.27 -14.32
CA ASP A 18 24.18 17.96 -12.88
C ASP A 18 23.18 16.85 -12.44
N LEU A 19 22.68 16.03 -13.38
CA LEU A 19 21.85 14.86 -13.04
C LEU A 19 22.74 13.64 -12.81
N GLU A 20 22.93 13.30 -11.53
CA GLU A 20 23.77 12.17 -11.11
C GLU A 20 23.08 10.81 -11.26
N TRP A 21 21.75 10.76 -11.17
CA TRP A 21 21.05 9.49 -11.27
C TRP A 21 19.62 9.62 -11.79
N ILE A 22 19.10 8.54 -12.35
CA ILE A 22 17.71 8.45 -12.80
C ILE A 22 17.14 7.06 -12.50
N ALA A 23 15.90 7.01 -12.05
CA ALA A 23 15.14 5.76 -11.91
C ALA A 23 13.87 5.82 -12.75
N VAL A 24 13.67 4.83 -13.61
CA VAL A 24 12.49 4.75 -14.48
C VAL A 24 11.61 3.57 -14.07
N ALA A 25 10.57 3.87 -13.29
CA ALA A 25 9.54 2.93 -12.86
C ALA A 25 8.53 2.67 -14.00
N ALA A 26 8.96 1.93 -15.02
CA ALA A 26 8.08 1.42 -16.06
C ALA A 26 8.57 0.06 -16.58
N CYS A 27 7.65 -0.72 -17.17
CA CYS A 27 7.95 -2.04 -17.73
C CYS A 27 9.05 -1.97 -18.80
N LYS A 28 9.98 -2.94 -18.78
CA LYS A 28 10.96 -3.19 -19.85
C LYS A 28 11.85 -1.98 -20.22
N THR A 29 11.97 -0.97 -19.35
CA THR A 29 12.76 0.26 -19.59
C THR A 29 14.23 0.00 -19.88
N LEU A 30 14.80 -1.06 -19.29
CA LEU A 30 16.17 -1.53 -19.51
C LEU A 30 16.17 -2.99 -19.99
N ARG A 31 15.22 -3.39 -20.85
CA ARG A 31 15.18 -4.74 -21.46
C ARG A 31 16.34 -4.95 -22.44
N GLN A 32 16.96 -6.12 -22.39
CA GLN A 32 17.80 -6.62 -23.49
C GLN A 32 16.97 -7.57 -24.35
N THR A 33 16.84 -7.28 -25.65
CA THR A 33 16.03 -8.13 -26.55
C THR A 33 16.85 -9.18 -27.30
N THR A 34 18.18 -9.00 -27.38
CA THR A 34 19.09 -9.99 -27.97
C THR A 34 20.41 -10.02 -27.21
N SER A 35 21.16 -11.14 -27.30
CA SER A 35 22.52 -11.25 -26.76
C SER A 35 23.55 -10.30 -27.40
N LYS A 36 23.15 -9.54 -28.43
CA LYS A 36 23.96 -8.51 -29.10
C LYS A 36 23.49 -7.09 -28.79
N GLN A 37 22.38 -6.93 -28.08
CA GLN A 37 21.89 -5.64 -27.62
C GLN A 37 22.46 -5.38 -26.23
N TYR A 38 23.73 -5.04 -26.22
CA TYR A 38 24.48 -4.70 -25.02
C TYR A 38 23.87 -3.49 -24.34
N TRP A 39 23.83 -3.48 -22.99
CA TRP A 39 23.44 -2.27 -22.26
C TRP A 39 24.44 -1.14 -22.49
N SER A 40 25.63 -1.44 -23.02
CA SER A 40 26.53 -0.45 -23.60
C SER A 40 25.86 0.49 -24.59
N GLY A 41 24.73 0.18 -25.24
CA GLY A 41 23.98 1.16 -26.05
C GLY A 41 23.64 2.45 -25.29
N TRP A 42 23.49 2.38 -23.97
CA TRP A 42 23.26 3.52 -23.08
C TRP A 42 24.53 4.34 -22.78
N TYR A 43 25.72 3.92 -23.23
CA TYR A 43 27.00 4.60 -22.97
C TYR A 43 26.95 6.09 -23.24
N GLY A 44 26.29 6.47 -24.35
CA GLY A 44 26.21 7.86 -24.76
C GLY A 44 25.45 8.73 -23.77
N CYS A 45 24.64 8.15 -22.88
CA CYS A 45 23.84 8.88 -21.89
C CYS A 45 24.63 9.16 -20.59
N PHE A 46 25.72 8.43 -20.35
CA PHE A 46 26.61 8.56 -19.18
C PHE A 46 27.74 9.57 -19.46
N ASN A 47 27.38 10.85 -19.40
CA ASN A 47 28.32 11.97 -19.49
C ASN A 47 28.20 12.83 -18.22
N GLY A 48 28.53 12.26 -17.05
CA GLY A 48 28.24 12.82 -15.72
C GLY A 48 27.00 12.22 -15.02
N LEU A 49 26.40 11.17 -15.60
CA LEU A 49 25.37 10.37 -14.92
C LEU A 49 26.09 9.20 -14.23
N HIS A 50 25.86 8.98 -12.94
CA HIS A 50 26.46 7.88 -12.17
C HIS A 50 25.66 6.59 -12.27
N VAL A 51 24.33 6.64 -12.13
CA VAL A 51 23.49 5.43 -12.13
C VAL A 51 22.14 5.63 -12.81
N MET A 52 21.74 4.62 -13.59
CA MET A 52 20.41 4.50 -14.21
C MET A 52 19.73 3.22 -13.73
N LEU A 53 18.55 3.37 -13.13
CA LEU A 53 17.73 2.27 -12.63
C LEU A 53 16.51 2.05 -13.51
N GLY A 54 16.11 0.79 -13.67
CA GLY A 54 14.92 0.43 -14.43
C GLY A 54 14.58 -1.05 -14.34
N TRP A 55 13.69 -1.49 -15.24
CA TRP A 55 13.21 -2.87 -15.29
C TRP A 55 13.62 -3.53 -16.60
N HIS A 56 14.18 -4.73 -16.51
CA HIS A 56 14.40 -5.58 -17.68
C HIS A 56 13.11 -6.28 -18.09
N THR A 57 12.30 -6.66 -17.11
CA THR A 57 11.00 -7.30 -17.31
C THR A 57 9.86 -6.33 -17.06
N ASN A 58 8.63 -6.84 -17.01
CA ASN A 58 7.50 -6.05 -16.57
C ASN A 58 7.54 -5.84 -15.06
N MET A 59 7.09 -4.65 -14.63
CA MET A 59 6.78 -4.34 -13.24
C MET A 59 5.28 -4.52 -13.00
N LEU A 60 4.89 -4.68 -11.74
CA LEU A 60 3.49 -4.55 -11.34
C LEU A 60 3.12 -3.07 -11.24
N ASP A 61 1.84 -2.75 -11.39
CA ASP A 61 1.32 -1.42 -11.09
C ASP A 61 1.05 -1.31 -9.58
N VAL A 62 2.08 -0.93 -8.84
CA VAL A 62 2.12 -0.92 -7.37
C VAL A 62 2.86 0.30 -6.86
N ASN A 63 2.68 0.64 -5.58
CA ASN A 63 3.33 1.79 -4.94
C ASN A 63 4.85 1.59 -4.75
N LEU A 64 5.61 1.70 -5.85
CA LEU A 64 7.07 1.61 -5.85
C LEU A 64 7.73 2.96 -5.52
N GLY A 65 7.17 4.06 -6.01
CA GLY A 65 7.77 5.39 -5.91
C GLY A 65 7.91 5.90 -4.48
N THR A 66 6.84 5.80 -3.68
CA THR A 66 6.85 6.22 -2.27
C THR A 66 7.81 5.36 -1.46
N ARG A 67 7.74 4.03 -1.64
CA ARG A 67 8.65 3.10 -0.96
C ARG A 67 10.11 3.38 -1.33
N PHE A 68 10.41 3.64 -2.60
CA PHE A 68 11.76 4.02 -3.02
C PHE A 68 12.20 5.35 -2.41
N GLY A 69 11.32 6.36 -2.38
CA GLY A 69 11.62 7.65 -1.76
C GLY A 69 11.95 7.54 -0.27
N ASN A 70 11.19 6.74 0.48
CA ASN A 70 11.41 6.51 1.91
C ASN A 70 12.77 5.84 2.17
N GLN A 71 13.12 4.84 1.36
CA GLN A 71 14.39 4.14 1.45
C GLN A 71 15.60 5.08 1.23
N LEU A 72 15.49 6.04 0.31
CA LEU A 72 16.52 7.03 0.06
C LEU A 72 16.59 8.10 1.17
N ALA A 73 15.44 8.72 1.47
CA ALA A 73 15.39 9.97 2.24
C ALA A 73 15.31 9.76 3.75
N LYS A 74 14.70 8.66 4.21
CA LYS A 74 14.55 8.36 5.64
C LYS A 74 15.60 7.37 6.12
N LYS A 75 15.81 6.29 5.35
CA LYS A 75 16.74 5.21 5.72
C LYS A 75 18.19 5.47 5.32
N HIS A 76 18.41 6.52 4.50
CA HIS A 76 19.73 6.92 4.02
C HIS A 76 20.51 5.75 3.36
N ARG A 77 19.81 4.86 2.66
CA ARG A 77 20.43 3.73 1.94
C ARG A 77 21.00 4.18 0.60
N THR A 78 21.89 3.37 0.03
CA THR A 78 22.39 3.61 -1.33
C THR A 78 21.24 3.57 -2.35
N ILE A 79 21.42 4.24 -3.48
CA ILE A 79 20.42 4.32 -4.55
C ILE A 79 20.02 2.91 -5.04
N TRP A 80 21.00 2.03 -5.23
CA TRP A 80 20.75 0.65 -5.66
C TRP A 80 20.01 -0.16 -4.61
N THR A 81 20.45 -0.13 -3.35
CA THR A 81 19.81 -0.88 -2.26
C THR A 81 18.38 -0.41 -2.02
N SER A 82 18.15 0.90 -2.07
CA SER A 82 16.81 1.49 -1.95
C SER A 82 15.86 0.99 -3.04
N TRP A 83 16.34 0.90 -4.28
CA TRP A 83 15.54 0.40 -5.40
C TRP A 83 15.20 -1.08 -5.24
N LYS A 84 16.17 -1.91 -4.80
CA LYS A 84 15.96 -3.32 -4.51
C LYS A 84 14.91 -3.54 -3.42
N ASN A 85 15.05 -2.87 -2.28
CA ASN A 85 14.18 -3.08 -1.12
C ASN A 85 12.77 -2.57 -1.39
N ALA A 86 12.63 -1.42 -2.08
CA ALA A 86 11.32 -0.95 -2.53
C ALA A 86 10.66 -1.94 -3.51
N ALA A 87 11.41 -2.47 -4.47
CA ALA A 87 10.89 -3.48 -5.39
C ALA A 87 10.50 -4.77 -4.65
N ARG A 88 11.27 -5.21 -3.66
CA ARG A 88 11.00 -6.39 -2.81
C ARG A 88 9.74 -6.24 -1.95
N LYS A 89 9.52 -5.07 -1.35
CA LYS A 89 8.29 -4.76 -0.59
C LYS A 89 7.04 -4.71 -1.51
N SER A 90 7.22 -4.41 -2.80
CA SER A 90 6.12 -4.23 -3.76
C SER A 90 5.84 -5.41 -4.68
N HIS A 91 6.81 -6.29 -4.88
CA HIS A 91 6.70 -7.41 -5.81
C HIS A 91 6.89 -8.72 -5.07
N TYR A 92 6.11 -9.71 -5.46
CA TYR A 92 6.10 -11.03 -4.82
C TYR A 92 6.55 -12.13 -5.76
N VAL A 93 6.87 -13.29 -5.18
CA VAL A 93 7.22 -14.50 -5.94
C VAL A 93 6.02 -14.95 -6.76
N ASN A 94 6.21 -15.00 -8.08
CA ASN A 94 5.18 -15.46 -8.99
C ASN A 94 5.35 -16.97 -9.24
N LEU A 95 4.29 -17.76 -8.99
CA LEU A 95 4.31 -19.22 -9.17
C LEU A 95 4.20 -19.67 -10.64
N TRP A 96 3.96 -18.74 -11.57
CA TRP A 96 3.64 -19.10 -12.95
C TRP A 96 4.41 -18.30 -14.02
N THR A 97 4.76 -17.03 -13.79
CA THR A 97 5.45 -16.19 -14.79
C THR A 97 6.97 -16.12 -14.60
N HIS A 98 7.66 -15.58 -15.61
CA HIS A 98 9.09 -15.28 -15.60
C HIS A 98 9.53 -14.45 -14.39
N THR A 99 10.76 -14.70 -13.95
CA THR A 99 11.50 -13.93 -12.96
C THR A 99 11.44 -12.44 -13.28
N ARG A 100 10.91 -11.61 -12.37
CA ARG A 100 10.96 -10.16 -12.55
C ARG A 100 12.39 -9.70 -12.32
N LYS A 101 12.89 -8.75 -13.11
CA LYS A 101 14.29 -8.33 -13.07
C LYS A 101 14.39 -6.82 -13.11
N ILE A 102 14.93 -6.23 -12.06
CA ILE A 102 15.36 -4.82 -12.02
C ILE A 102 16.83 -4.74 -12.40
N VAL A 103 17.22 -3.61 -12.97
CA VAL A 103 18.55 -3.36 -13.52
C VAL A 103 19.05 -2.03 -13.00
N ALA A 104 20.34 -1.99 -12.69
CA ALA A 104 21.11 -0.78 -12.47
C ALA A 104 22.28 -0.78 -13.46
N ILE A 105 22.39 0.27 -14.25
CA ILE A 105 23.54 0.56 -15.12
C ILE A 105 24.32 1.68 -14.45
N ALA A 106 25.62 1.52 -14.32
CA ALA A 106 26.51 2.51 -13.75
C ALA A 106 27.76 2.68 -14.62
N GLU A 107 28.37 3.87 -14.56
CA GLU A 107 29.65 4.11 -15.24
C GLU A 107 30.74 3.25 -14.61
N GLU A 108 30.87 3.27 -13.29
CA GLU A 108 31.78 2.44 -12.52
C GLU A 108 31.05 1.68 -11.41
N GLU A 109 31.62 0.55 -10.96
CA GLU A 109 30.98 -0.26 -9.91
C GLU A 109 30.74 0.55 -8.61
N VAL A 110 31.64 1.49 -8.30
CA VAL A 110 31.53 2.33 -7.09
C VAL A 110 30.32 3.24 -7.10
N HIS A 111 29.85 3.69 -8.27
CA HIS A 111 28.68 4.57 -8.40
C HIS A 111 27.38 3.87 -8.00
N MET A 112 27.35 2.54 -7.98
CA MET A 112 26.20 1.76 -7.50
C MET A 112 25.99 1.90 -6.00
N SER A 113 27.01 2.35 -5.27
CA SER A 113 26.96 2.62 -3.83
C SER A 113 26.74 4.10 -3.49
N ASP A 114 26.35 4.92 -4.47
CA ASP A 114 26.03 6.33 -4.23
C ASP A 114 24.76 6.50 -3.39
N HIS A 115 24.76 7.55 -2.59
CA HIS A 115 23.61 8.01 -1.81
C HIS A 115 23.01 9.26 -2.45
N ILE A 116 21.78 9.60 -2.05
CA ILE A 116 21.28 10.95 -2.34
C ILE A 116 22.06 11.99 -1.53
N TRP A 117 22.04 13.24 -2.02
CA TRP A 117 22.73 14.35 -1.38
C TRP A 117 22.33 14.49 0.09
N GLY A 118 23.32 14.46 0.99
CA GLY A 118 23.12 14.61 2.43
C GLY A 118 22.83 13.32 3.20
N ALA A 119 22.58 12.20 2.50
CA ALA A 119 22.32 10.90 3.12
C ALA A 119 23.58 10.02 3.27
N GLY A 120 24.63 10.27 2.51
CA GLY A 120 25.85 9.48 2.59
C GLY A 120 26.91 9.91 1.58
N THR A 121 27.76 8.96 1.20
CA THR A 121 28.83 9.21 0.22
C THR A 121 28.31 9.17 -1.21
N VAL A 122 28.85 10.05 -2.04
CA VAL A 122 28.68 10.06 -3.49
C VAL A 122 30.07 9.96 -4.09
N ALA A 123 30.29 9.01 -5.01
CA ALA A 123 31.56 8.88 -5.70
C ALA A 123 31.84 10.13 -6.55
N ALA A 124 33.10 10.33 -6.91
CA ALA A 124 33.45 11.40 -7.85
C ALA A 124 33.12 10.98 -9.28
N ASP A 125 32.77 11.95 -10.12
CA ASP A 125 32.61 11.77 -11.55
C ASP A 125 33.87 11.13 -12.14
N TYR A 126 33.68 10.10 -12.95
CA TYR A 126 34.78 9.45 -13.64
C TYR A 126 34.89 9.99 -15.06
N PRO A 127 36.11 10.18 -15.60
CA PRO A 127 36.24 10.45 -17.01
C PRO A 127 35.85 9.17 -17.77
N ASN A 128 34.77 9.26 -18.57
CA ASN A 128 34.29 8.18 -19.43
C ASN A 128 35.46 7.43 -20.09
N ASN A 129 35.68 6.20 -19.62
CA ASN A 129 36.85 5.40 -19.95
C ASN A 129 36.54 4.25 -20.92
N GLY A 130 35.29 4.14 -21.37
CA GLY A 130 34.81 3.08 -22.27
C GLY A 130 34.47 1.75 -21.60
N ASN A 131 34.52 1.66 -20.26
CA ASN A 131 34.01 0.54 -19.48
C ASN A 131 32.68 0.92 -18.84
N TYR A 132 31.77 -0.04 -18.76
CA TYR A 132 30.48 0.15 -18.08
C TYR A 132 30.16 -1.07 -17.24
N HIS A 133 29.61 -0.80 -16.06
CA HIS A 133 29.22 -1.80 -15.09
C HIS A 133 27.71 -1.85 -15.03
N TYR A 134 27.16 -3.04 -15.00
CA TYR A 134 25.74 -3.18 -14.71
C TYR A 134 25.51 -4.33 -13.75
N ARG A 135 24.50 -4.13 -12.91
CA ARG A 135 23.97 -5.15 -12.03
C ARG A 135 22.51 -5.33 -12.35
N TRP A 136 22.06 -6.54 -12.11
CA TRP A 136 20.64 -6.78 -12.04
C TRP A 136 20.31 -7.61 -10.81
N HIS A 137 19.07 -7.45 -10.39
CA HIS A 137 18.48 -8.19 -9.29
C HIS A 137 17.24 -8.90 -9.81
N LYS A 138 17.14 -10.19 -9.51
CA LYS A 138 16.11 -11.11 -9.98
C LYS A 138 15.14 -11.44 -8.84
N PHE A 139 13.86 -11.20 -9.02
CA PHE A 139 12.78 -11.73 -8.18
C PHE A 139 12.26 -13.01 -8.84
N ARG A 140 12.41 -14.15 -8.19
CA ARG A 140 12.13 -15.46 -8.79
C ARG A 140 10.72 -15.59 -9.40
N GLY A 141 10.68 -16.27 -10.55
CA GLY A 141 9.51 -16.90 -11.15
C GLY A 141 9.75 -18.40 -11.35
N TYR A 142 8.70 -19.23 -11.27
CA TYR A 142 8.81 -20.70 -11.18
C TYR A 142 9.47 -21.40 -12.39
N LYS A 143 9.56 -20.75 -13.56
CA LYS A 143 10.21 -21.30 -14.77
C LYS A 143 10.42 -20.24 -15.86
N ASP A 144 11.53 -20.32 -16.58
CA ASP A 144 11.62 -19.83 -17.97
C ASP A 144 10.77 -20.77 -18.85
N MET A 145 9.44 -20.63 -18.80
CA MET A 145 8.54 -21.33 -19.72
C MET A 145 8.56 -20.59 -21.04
N GLU A 146 9.07 -21.25 -22.08
CA GLU A 146 8.79 -20.86 -23.47
C GLU A 146 7.27 -20.80 -23.64
N PRO A 147 6.69 -19.62 -23.96
CA PRO A 147 5.25 -19.47 -24.05
C PRO A 147 4.74 -20.30 -25.23
N SER A 148 4.12 -21.44 -24.94
CA SER A 148 3.36 -22.20 -25.94
C SER A 148 1.89 -22.15 -25.57
N LEU A 149 1.10 -21.46 -26.38
CA LEU A 149 -0.36 -21.49 -26.29
C LEU A 149 -0.83 -22.95 -26.41
N SER A 150 -1.45 -23.46 -25.36
CA SER A 150 -1.99 -24.82 -25.31
C SER A 150 -3.37 -24.95 -25.98
N VAL A 151 -3.98 -23.82 -26.38
CA VAL A 151 -5.40 -23.68 -26.73
C VAL A 151 -5.59 -23.24 -28.20
N ASP A 152 -6.64 -23.76 -28.86
CA ASP A 152 -7.03 -23.34 -30.21
C ASP A 152 -7.71 -21.95 -30.15
N PRO A 153 -7.19 -20.92 -30.84
CA PRO A 153 -7.76 -19.56 -30.84
C PRO A 153 -9.25 -19.50 -31.25
N LEU A 154 -9.75 -20.46 -32.02
CA LEU A 154 -11.16 -20.53 -32.43
C LEU A 154 -12.11 -20.95 -31.30
N SER A 155 -11.58 -21.39 -30.16
CA SER A 155 -12.35 -21.80 -28.98
C SER A 155 -12.43 -20.74 -27.88
N LEU A 156 -11.87 -19.56 -28.13
CA LEU A 156 -11.75 -18.49 -27.15
C LEU A 156 -12.94 -17.52 -27.24
N SER A 157 -13.50 -17.20 -26.08
CA SER A 157 -14.57 -16.22 -25.87
C SER A 157 -13.93 -14.90 -25.40
N PRO A 158 -14.14 -13.78 -26.12
CA PRO A 158 -13.57 -12.49 -25.74
C PRO A 158 -14.35 -11.79 -24.63
N VAL A 159 -13.62 -11.24 -23.66
CA VAL A 159 -14.12 -10.39 -22.58
C VAL A 159 -13.40 -9.05 -22.68
N GLN A 160 -14.12 -7.98 -23.05
CA GLN A 160 -13.54 -6.63 -23.09
C GLN A 160 -13.44 -6.05 -21.68
N VAL A 161 -12.26 -5.57 -21.29
CA VAL A 161 -11.97 -5.14 -19.92
C VAL A 161 -11.89 -3.62 -19.76
N SER A 162 -11.80 -2.87 -20.85
CA SER A 162 -11.77 -1.40 -20.82
C SER A 162 -12.77 -0.80 -21.81
N ALA A 163 -13.30 0.38 -21.45
CA ALA A 163 -14.24 1.15 -22.27
C ALA A 163 -13.59 1.83 -23.49
N GLU A 164 -12.28 2.11 -23.42
CA GLU A 164 -11.45 2.52 -24.56
C GLU A 164 -10.83 1.28 -25.21
N PRO A 165 -10.60 1.25 -26.54
CA PRO A 165 -10.12 0.04 -27.20
C PRO A 165 -8.68 -0.23 -26.76
N GLU A 166 -8.42 -1.45 -26.27
CA GLU A 166 -7.18 -2.24 -26.48
C GLU A 166 -6.92 -3.33 -25.40
N GLN A 167 -7.79 -3.55 -24.40
CA GLN A 167 -7.63 -4.71 -23.49
C GLN A 167 -8.76 -5.74 -23.61
N ILE A 168 -8.42 -6.92 -24.14
CA ILE A 168 -9.31 -8.08 -24.25
C ILE A 168 -8.70 -9.24 -23.47
N ILE A 169 -9.49 -9.86 -22.58
CA ILE A 169 -9.17 -11.17 -22.01
C ILE A 169 -9.85 -12.24 -22.88
N LEU A 170 -9.08 -13.19 -23.38
CA LEU A 170 -9.55 -14.33 -24.15
C LEU A 170 -9.51 -15.58 -23.27
N VAL A 171 -10.65 -16.25 -23.10
CA VAL A 171 -10.77 -17.46 -22.27
C VAL A 171 -11.61 -18.51 -22.99
N SER A 172 -11.25 -19.79 -22.91
CA SER A 172 -12.06 -20.84 -23.52
C SER A 172 -13.27 -21.22 -22.67
N ASP A 173 -14.39 -21.55 -23.32
CA ASP A 173 -15.57 -22.08 -22.62
C ASP A 173 -15.23 -23.40 -21.88
N GLU A 174 -14.30 -24.19 -22.42
CA GLU A 174 -13.81 -25.40 -21.75
C GLU A 174 -13.14 -25.07 -20.41
N LEU A 175 -12.29 -24.04 -20.36
CA LEU A 175 -11.65 -23.61 -19.12
C LEU A 175 -12.70 -23.09 -18.13
N LEU A 176 -13.60 -22.20 -18.58
CA LEU A 176 -14.68 -21.66 -17.74
C LEU A 176 -15.53 -22.76 -17.07
N ASN A 177 -15.71 -23.89 -17.75
CA ASN A 177 -16.51 -25.02 -17.25
C ASN A 177 -15.71 -26.10 -16.51
N SER A 178 -14.37 -26.13 -16.64
CA SER A 178 -13.52 -27.18 -16.07
C SER A 178 -12.81 -26.76 -14.78
N VAL A 179 -12.62 -25.46 -14.54
CA VAL A 179 -12.00 -24.97 -13.31
C VAL A 179 -12.82 -25.38 -12.09
N LYS A 180 -12.14 -25.90 -11.07
CA LYS A 180 -12.79 -26.36 -9.85
C LYS A 180 -13.23 -25.19 -9.00
N ARG A 181 -14.46 -25.26 -8.52
CA ARG A 181 -15.06 -24.34 -7.56
C ARG A 181 -15.45 -25.13 -6.32
N GLU A 182 -14.49 -25.32 -5.43
CA GLU A 182 -14.74 -25.95 -4.12
C GLU A 182 -14.92 -24.84 -3.07
N PRO A 183 -15.82 -25.01 -2.09
CA PRO A 183 -15.98 -24.03 -1.01
C PRO A 183 -14.65 -23.75 -0.33
N MET A 184 -14.32 -22.47 -0.20
CA MET A 184 -13.05 -22.00 0.34
C MET A 184 -13.20 -21.60 1.81
N PRO A 185 -12.19 -21.84 2.65
CA PRO A 185 -12.12 -21.28 4.00
C PRO A 185 -12.18 -19.75 4.02
N HIS A 186 -12.90 -19.17 4.97
CA HIS A 186 -12.76 -17.76 5.31
C HIS A 186 -11.57 -17.60 6.26
N LEU A 187 -10.45 -17.06 5.75
CA LEU A 187 -9.20 -16.96 6.51
C LEU A 187 -9.07 -15.59 7.14
N LEU A 188 -9.36 -15.52 8.45
CA LEU A 188 -9.17 -14.33 9.25
C LEU A 188 -7.74 -14.26 9.76
N VAL A 189 -7.24 -13.05 9.92
CA VAL A 189 -5.91 -12.76 10.46
C VAL A 189 -6.02 -12.48 11.95
N ASN A 190 -5.19 -13.15 12.76
CA ASN A 190 -4.91 -12.74 14.12
C ASN A 190 -3.92 -11.57 14.08
N PRO A 191 -4.30 -10.36 14.51
CA PRO A 191 -3.38 -9.23 14.49
C PRO A 191 -2.16 -9.50 15.37
N THR A 192 -0.98 -9.31 14.80
CA THR A 192 0.27 -9.35 15.56
C THR A 192 0.39 -8.10 16.41
N VAL A 193 0.69 -8.24 17.69
CA VAL A 193 1.01 -7.11 18.57
C VAL A 193 2.53 -6.95 18.59
N VAL A 194 3.03 -5.89 17.96
CA VAL A 194 4.46 -5.53 17.97
C VAL A 194 4.74 -4.66 19.18
N ASP A 195 5.03 -5.31 20.32
CA ASP A 195 5.45 -4.65 21.55
C ASP A 195 6.94 -4.87 21.84
N ALA A 196 7.42 -4.31 22.96
CA ALA A 196 8.82 -4.48 23.37
C ALA A 196 9.23 -5.96 23.53
N ALA A 197 8.31 -6.84 23.94
CA ALA A 197 8.61 -8.26 24.12
C ALA A 197 8.76 -8.96 22.77
N TYR A 198 7.97 -8.58 21.75
CA TYR A 198 8.15 -9.05 20.38
C TYR A 198 9.55 -8.67 19.86
N ILE A 199 9.94 -7.40 20.01
CA ILE A 199 11.23 -6.89 19.56
C ILE A 199 12.39 -7.58 20.28
N GLU A 200 12.34 -7.68 21.60
CA GLU A 200 13.37 -8.36 22.40
C GLU A 200 13.51 -9.84 22.04
N ASN A 201 12.40 -10.53 21.76
CA ASN A 201 12.43 -11.92 21.31
C ASN A 201 13.11 -12.05 19.94
N LEU A 202 12.69 -11.23 18.97
CA LEU A 202 13.27 -11.25 17.63
C LEU A 202 14.76 -10.93 17.64
N ALA A 203 15.17 -9.87 18.35
CA ALA A 203 16.59 -9.54 18.54
C ALA A 203 17.35 -10.69 19.24
N GLY A 204 16.73 -11.33 20.23
CA GLY A 204 17.27 -12.51 20.89
C GLY A 204 17.49 -13.70 19.95
N LEU A 205 16.61 -13.91 18.97
CA LEU A 205 16.77 -14.95 17.94
C LEU A 205 17.97 -14.64 17.04
N PHE A 206 18.14 -13.40 16.59
CA PHE A 206 19.34 -12.99 15.85
C PHE A 206 20.61 -13.13 16.69
N CYS A 207 20.58 -12.70 17.96
CA CYS A 207 21.74 -12.76 18.84
C CYS A 207 22.20 -14.19 19.10
N ASN A 208 21.27 -15.10 19.40
CA ASN A 208 21.61 -16.49 19.72
C ASN A 208 22.11 -17.29 18.52
N ASN A 209 21.58 -17.02 17.32
CA ASN A 209 21.90 -17.79 16.11
C ASN A 209 23.04 -17.18 15.29
N TYR A 210 23.17 -15.85 15.29
CA TYR A 210 24.10 -15.12 14.43
C TYR A 210 25.06 -14.18 15.18
N ASN A 211 24.88 -14.00 16.49
CA ASN A 211 25.65 -13.05 17.29
C ASN A 211 25.55 -11.61 16.75
N ILE A 212 24.33 -11.24 16.31
CA ILE A 212 23.95 -9.91 15.81
C ILE A 212 22.75 -9.43 16.63
N PHE A 213 22.66 -8.12 16.92
CA PHE A 213 21.64 -7.52 17.79
C PHE A 213 21.67 -8.08 19.22
N CYS A 214 22.85 -8.48 19.71
CA CYS A 214 23.06 -8.79 21.12
C CYS A 214 23.15 -7.54 22.00
N ASP A 215 23.53 -6.42 21.39
CA ASP A 215 23.51 -5.06 21.91
C ASP A 215 23.14 -4.17 20.70
N TYR A 216 22.06 -3.40 20.78
CA TYR A 216 21.51 -2.68 19.64
C TYR A 216 20.93 -1.33 20.05
N ASP A 217 21.02 -0.38 19.13
CA ASP A 217 20.26 0.87 19.20
C ASP A 217 18.87 0.64 18.62
N LEU A 218 17.83 1.19 19.27
CA LEU A 218 16.43 1.10 18.83
C LEU A 218 15.89 2.48 18.50
N ALA A 219 15.30 2.62 17.33
CA ALA A 219 14.53 3.78 16.90
C ALA A 219 13.10 3.38 16.49
N TYR A 220 12.20 4.36 16.47
CA TYR A 220 10.82 4.19 15.97
C TYR A 220 10.51 5.31 14.99
N ASP A 221 10.07 4.94 13.78
CA ASP A 221 9.65 5.85 12.72
C ASP A 221 8.12 5.99 12.78
N GLN A 222 7.64 7.15 13.25
CA GLN A 222 6.20 7.41 13.39
C GLN A 222 5.47 7.52 12.04
N ASP A 223 6.18 7.89 10.98
CA ASP A 223 5.56 8.10 9.68
C ASP A 223 5.32 6.77 8.94
N GLU A 224 6.18 5.77 9.19
CA GLU A 224 6.08 4.43 8.61
C GLU A 224 5.56 3.37 9.59
N ALA A 225 5.30 3.75 10.85
CA ALA A 225 4.89 2.87 11.95
C ALA A 225 5.79 1.62 12.06
N GLU A 226 7.11 1.84 12.09
CA GLU A 226 8.09 0.76 12.16
C GLU A 226 9.18 0.99 13.20
N TYR A 227 9.67 -0.10 13.77
CA TYR A 227 10.83 -0.13 14.66
C TYR A 227 12.09 -0.47 13.88
N GLU A 228 13.20 0.18 14.22
CA GLU A 228 14.49 -0.03 13.58
C GLU A 228 15.55 -0.38 14.62
N LEU A 229 16.24 -1.51 14.41
CA LEU A 229 17.35 -1.94 15.23
C LEU A 229 18.65 -1.78 14.44
N PHE A 230 19.65 -1.20 15.10
CA PHE A 230 20.98 -0.99 14.54
C PHE A 230 22.05 -1.64 15.41
N ASP A 231 22.90 -2.47 14.79
CA ASP A 231 24.10 -3.06 15.39
C ASP A 231 25.25 -2.98 14.38
N GLY A 232 25.99 -1.87 14.38
CA GLY A 232 27.04 -1.60 13.40
C GLY A 232 26.50 -1.61 11.96
N PRO A 233 26.95 -2.52 11.07
CA PRO A 233 26.44 -2.62 9.70
C PRO A 233 25.11 -3.40 9.59
N HIS A 234 24.56 -3.89 10.71
CA HIS A 234 23.35 -4.68 10.74
C HIS A 234 22.14 -3.79 11.02
N GLU A 235 21.14 -3.89 10.17
CA GLU A 235 19.89 -3.13 10.24
C GLU A 235 18.71 -4.11 10.19
N LEU A 236 17.74 -3.94 11.08
CA LEU A 236 16.50 -4.72 11.11
C LEU A 236 15.31 -3.78 11.25
N GLU A 237 14.44 -3.77 10.25
CA GLU A 237 13.17 -3.04 10.22
C GLU A 237 12.03 -3.97 10.64
N ILE A 238 11.11 -3.52 11.49
CA ILE A 238 9.96 -4.29 11.98
C ILE A 238 8.69 -3.43 11.87
N LEU A 239 7.75 -3.85 11.03
CA LEU A 239 6.50 -3.12 10.77
C LEU A 239 5.46 -3.43 11.85
N GLU A 240 4.87 -2.39 12.44
CA GLU A 240 3.88 -2.52 13.51
C GLU A 240 2.59 -3.18 13.02
N GLU A 241 2.18 -2.94 11.77
CA GLU A 241 0.91 -3.41 11.19
C GLU A 241 0.81 -4.92 11.04
N SER A 242 1.94 -5.60 10.82
CA SER A 242 1.95 -7.04 10.52
C SER A 242 2.91 -7.84 11.38
N GLY A 243 3.90 -7.20 12.02
CA GLY A 243 5.07 -7.87 12.57
C GLY A 243 6.05 -8.37 11.50
N GLY A 244 5.80 -8.07 10.22
CA GLY A 244 6.74 -8.27 9.13
C GLY A 244 8.06 -7.55 9.39
N TRP A 245 9.17 -8.09 8.88
CA TRP A 245 10.48 -7.50 9.10
C TRP A 245 11.45 -7.71 7.94
N GLU A 246 12.40 -6.79 7.80
CA GLU A 246 13.47 -6.86 6.81
C GLU A 246 14.82 -6.66 7.49
N TYR A 247 15.75 -7.59 7.28
CA TYR A 247 17.13 -7.51 7.75
C TYR A 247 18.08 -7.20 6.59
N ASN A 248 19.01 -6.27 6.79
CA ASN A 248 20.06 -5.92 5.84
C ASN A 248 21.43 -5.78 6.51
N GLN A 249 22.45 -6.42 5.93
CA GLN A 249 23.85 -6.15 6.27
C GLN A 249 24.41 -5.08 5.31
N THR A 250 24.28 -3.81 5.69
CA THR A 250 24.50 -2.64 4.85
C THR A 250 25.92 -2.51 4.30
N ALA A 251 26.91 -3.15 4.95
CA ALA A 251 28.30 -3.16 4.48
C ALA A 251 28.55 -4.08 3.28
N ILE A 252 27.67 -5.05 3.00
CA ILE A 252 27.88 -6.05 1.94
C ILE A 252 26.68 -6.23 1.00
N TYR A 253 25.45 -6.03 1.47
CA TYR A 253 24.26 -6.22 0.66
C TYR A 253 24.09 -5.08 -0.34
N GLY A 254 24.17 -5.37 -1.64
CA GLY A 254 24.10 -4.36 -2.70
C GLY A 254 25.37 -3.52 -2.89
N MET A 255 26.46 -3.87 -2.23
CA MET A 255 27.72 -3.13 -2.31
C MET A 255 28.67 -3.67 -3.40
N PRO A 256 29.59 -2.84 -3.93
CA PRO A 256 30.72 -3.25 -4.78
C PRO A 256 31.54 -4.41 -4.22
N VAL A 257 31.95 -5.36 -5.07
CA VAL A 257 32.87 -6.45 -4.66
C VAL A 257 34.18 -6.37 -5.42
N ALA A 258 35.30 -6.51 -4.71
CA ALA A 258 36.62 -6.48 -5.34
C ALA A 258 36.94 -7.76 -6.15
N ALA A 259 36.25 -8.87 -5.87
CA ALA A 259 36.38 -10.14 -6.57
C ALA A 259 35.08 -10.96 -6.42
N PRO A 260 34.78 -11.87 -7.37
CA PRO A 260 33.63 -12.76 -7.26
C PRO A 260 33.67 -13.58 -5.94
N PRO A 261 32.57 -13.63 -5.17
CA PRO A 261 32.48 -14.41 -3.95
C PRO A 261 32.48 -15.91 -4.23
N THR A 262 32.84 -16.71 -3.22
CA THR A 262 32.59 -18.16 -3.21
C THR A 262 31.20 -18.39 -2.66
N LEU A 263 30.22 -18.60 -3.54
CA LEU A 263 28.83 -18.81 -3.15
C LEU A 263 28.57 -20.26 -2.69
N PRO A 264 27.59 -20.49 -1.80
CA PRO A 264 27.11 -21.85 -1.51
C PRO A 264 26.67 -22.58 -2.76
N ASP A 265 26.75 -23.92 -2.73
CA ASP A 265 25.99 -24.72 -3.67
C ASP A 265 24.50 -24.76 -3.29
N ASP A 266 23.67 -25.28 -4.19
CA ASP A 266 22.22 -25.24 -4.01
C ASP A 266 21.77 -26.00 -2.74
N SER A 267 22.45 -27.09 -2.39
CA SER A 267 22.10 -27.88 -1.20
C SER A 267 22.44 -27.11 0.08
N ASP A 268 23.64 -26.55 0.15
CA ASP A 268 24.11 -25.77 1.30
C ASP A 268 23.24 -24.52 1.50
N ALA A 269 22.83 -23.86 0.42
CA ALA A 269 21.93 -22.70 0.47
C ALA A 269 20.54 -23.09 0.99
N GLN A 270 19.96 -24.19 0.50
CA GLN A 270 18.67 -24.72 0.96
C GLN A 270 18.70 -25.09 2.44
N ASP A 271 19.71 -25.86 2.86
CA ASP A 271 19.89 -26.27 4.25
C ASP A 271 20.05 -25.06 5.18
N SER A 272 20.83 -24.05 4.75
CA SER A 272 21.04 -22.81 5.49
C SER A 272 19.75 -21.98 5.61
N ALA A 273 18.97 -21.86 4.53
CA ALA A 273 17.70 -21.13 4.55
C ALA A 273 16.66 -21.81 5.44
N GLN A 274 16.56 -23.13 5.35
CA GLN A 274 15.64 -23.91 6.18
C GLN A 274 16.03 -23.81 7.66
N ALA A 275 17.32 -23.94 7.97
CA ALA A 275 17.83 -23.77 9.33
C ALA A 275 17.59 -22.36 9.87
N PHE A 276 17.80 -21.32 9.04
CA PHE A 276 17.49 -19.94 9.39
C PHE A 276 16.03 -19.84 9.84
N TRP A 277 15.06 -20.13 8.97
CA TRP A 277 13.65 -19.92 9.34
C TRP A 277 13.13 -20.85 10.46
N MET A 278 13.66 -22.08 10.57
CA MET A 278 13.36 -22.95 11.71
C MET A 278 13.81 -22.35 13.03
N SER A 279 14.96 -21.65 13.04
CA SER A 279 15.45 -20.98 14.25
C SER A 279 14.54 -19.85 14.72
N PHE A 280 13.81 -19.22 13.79
CA PHE A 280 12.79 -18.20 14.10
C PHE A 280 11.40 -18.77 14.36
N GLY A 281 11.18 -20.07 14.11
CA GLY A 281 9.86 -20.71 14.25
C GLY A 281 8.83 -20.25 13.22
N LEU A 282 9.28 -19.71 12.07
CA LEU A 282 8.41 -19.05 11.08
C LEU A 282 8.01 -19.96 9.91
N LEU A 283 8.56 -21.17 9.78
CA LEU A 283 8.13 -22.13 8.76
C LEU A 283 6.94 -22.96 9.22
N THR A 284 5.88 -22.95 8.42
CA THR A 284 4.81 -23.94 8.53
C THR A 284 5.26 -25.28 7.92
N PRO A 285 4.75 -26.43 8.38
CA PRO A 285 5.05 -27.74 7.76
C PRO A 285 4.64 -27.86 6.30
N THR A 286 3.74 -26.98 5.84
CA THR A 286 3.21 -26.89 4.49
C THR A 286 3.96 -25.88 3.61
N ALA A 287 4.90 -25.12 4.18
CA ALA A 287 5.77 -24.25 3.41
C ALA A 287 6.56 -25.05 2.37
N VAL A 288 6.54 -24.58 1.12
CA VAL A 288 7.27 -25.22 0.03
C VAL A 288 8.58 -24.47 -0.17
N LEU A 289 9.70 -25.17 0.04
CA LEU A 289 11.03 -24.65 -0.23
C LEU A 289 11.28 -24.58 -1.74
N MET A 290 11.79 -23.44 -2.18
CA MET A 290 12.14 -23.16 -3.56
C MET A 290 13.63 -23.40 -3.80
N ASP A 291 14.01 -23.92 -4.97
CA ASP A 291 15.43 -24.00 -5.39
C ASP A 291 16.17 -22.66 -5.23
N PRO A 292 17.46 -22.65 -4.86
CA PRO A 292 18.22 -21.42 -4.76
C PRO A 292 18.39 -20.76 -6.12
N GLU A 293 18.39 -19.44 -6.15
CA GLU A 293 18.71 -18.67 -7.36
C GLU A 293 19.76 -17.62 -7.06
N CYS A 294 20.56 -17.28 -8.07
CA CYS A 294 21.44 -16.13 -7.96
C CYS A 294 20.62 -14.85 -8.06
N LEU A 295 20.49 -14.16 -6.94
CA LEU A 295 19.63 -12.99 -6.80
C LEU A 295 20.25 -11.76 -7.50
N GLU A 296 21.52 -11.49 -7.23
CA GLU A 296 22.26 -10.36 -7.78
C GLU A 296 23.42 -10.86 -8.66
N VAL A 297 23.51 -10.31 -9.86
CA VAL A 297 24.56 -10.63 -10.83
C VAL A 297 25.22 -9.34 -11.27
N GLY A 298 26.54 -9.32 -11.20
CA GLY A 298 27.36 -8.24 -11.73
C GLY A 298 27.91 -8.61 -13.09
N VAL A 299 27.94 -7.64 -13.99
CA VAL A 299 28.63 -7.76 -15.27
C VAL A 299 29.45 -6.54 -15.55
N VAL A 300 30.65 -6.78 -16.05
CA VAL A 300 31.54 -5.76 -16.60
C VAL A 300 31.57 -5.92 -18.10
N GLU A 301 31.15 -4.90 -18.83
CA GLU A 301 31.38 -4.78 -20.28
C GLU A 301 32.55 -3.83 -20.51
N SER A 302 33.55 -4.30 -21.26
CA SER A 302 34.71 -3.51 -21.65
C SER A 302 34.80 -3.37 -23.17
N GLN A 303 35.02 -2.15 -23.65
CA GLN A 303 35.20 -1.89 -25.08
C GLN A 303 36.67 -2.10 -25.48
N THR A 304 36.94 -3.14 -26.27
CA THR A 304 38.28 -3.40 -26.83
C THR A 304 38.26 -3.15 -28.34
N GLY A 305 38.58 -1.91 -28.74
CA GLY A 305 38.51 -1.50 -30.15
C GLY A 305 37.07 -1.28 -30.62
N ASN A 306 36.60 -2.08 -31.59
CA ASN A 306 35.21 -2.04 -32.08
C ASN A 306 34.34 -3.18 -31.51
N GLU A 307 34.89 -4.02 -30.62
CA GLU A 307 34.23 -5.18 -30.03
C GLU A 307 34.03 -4.94 -28.52
N PHE A 308 32.95 -5.52 -27.97
CA PHE A 308 32.65 -5.52 -26.55
C PHE A 308 32.89 -6.92 -25.99
N GLU A 309 33.60 -7.02 -24.86
CA GLU A 309 33.77 -8.26 -24.10
C GLU A 309 33.06 -8.10 -22.75
N ASP A 310 32.26 -9.10 -22.36
CA ASP A 310 31.55 -9.15 -21.09
C ASP A 310 32.14 -10.20 -20.13
N SER A 311 32.11 -9.89 -18.84
CA SER A 311 32.44 -10.84 -17.78
C SER A 311 31.34 -10.84 -16.72
N THR A 312 30.73 -12.00 -16.49
CA THR A 312 29.61 -12.18 -15.55
C THR A 312 30.07 -12.84 -14.27
N TYR A 313 29.61 -12.34 -13.13
CA TYR A 313 29.83 -12.94 -11.81
C TYR A 313 28.59 -12.82 -10.91
N TYR A 314 28.43 -13.78 -10.01
CA TYR A 314 27.29 -13.85 -9.10
C TYR A 314 27.67 -13.29 -7.72
N LEU A 315 26.80 -12.48 -7.13
CA LEU A 315 27.08 -11.77 -5.88
C LEU A 315 26.48 -12.46 -4.66
N ASN A 316 25.35 -13.12 -4.84
CA ASN A 316 24.63 -13.80 -3.78
C ASN A 316 23.63 -14.83 -4.35
N VAL A 317 23.21 -15.71 -3.46
CA VAL A 317 22.17 -16.72 -3.67
C VAL A 317 21.00 -16.37 -2.76
N ASN A 318 19.78 -16.31 -3.29
CA ASN A 318 18.59 -16.26 -2.47
C ASN A 318 17.88 -17.61 -2.42
N VAL A 319 17.17 -17.82 -1.33
CA VAL A 319 16.30 -18.97 -1.13
C VAL A 319 14.98 -18.48 -0.58
N GLN A 320 13.89 -18.91 -1.22
CA GLN A 320 12.54 -18.47 -0.91
C GLN A 320 11.67 -19.63 -0.44
N HIS A 321 10.58 -19.32 0.26
CA HIS A 321 9.54 -20.28 0.57
C HIS A 321 8.20 -19.77 0.09
N ILE A 322 7.40 -20.68 -0.48
CA ILE A 322 6.02 -20.43 -0.84
C ILE A 322 5.14 -20.82 0.33
N ARG A 323 4.27 -19.90 0.72
CA ARG A 323 3.24 -20.18 1.72
C ARG A 323 2.11 -20.99 1.09
N THR A 324 1.88 -22.19 1.61
CA THR A 324 0.67 -22.95 1.31
C THR A 324 0.00 -23.29 2.63
N ASP A 325 -1.28 -22.97 2.77
CA ASP A 325 -2.07 -23.27 3.94
C ASP A 325 -3.46 -23.70 3.48
N TYR A 326 -4.09 -24.61 4.24
CA TYR A 326 -5.42 -25.16 3.91
C TYR A 326 -5.55 -25.77 2.50
N GLY A 327 -4.42 -26.16 1.88
CA GLY A 327 -4.39 -26.72 0.52
C GLY A 327 -4.40 -25.67 -0.60
N TYR A 328 -4.24 -24.38 -0.27
CA TYR A 328 -4.21 -23.28 -1.22
C TYR A 328 -2.85 -22.58 -1.23
N ASN A 329 -2.45 -22.09 -2.40
CA ASN A 329 -1.32 -21.17 -2.54
C ASN A 329 -1.71 -19.80 -1.97
N ILE A 330 -0.87 -19.24 -1.10
CA ILE A 330 -0.99 -17.86 -0.63
C ILE A 330 0.10 -17.03 -1.30
N LEU A 331 -0.32 -16.06 -2.09
CA LEU A 331 0.53 -15.19 -2.90
C LEU A 331 0.56 -13.77 -2.34
N GLY A 332 1.42 -12.93 -2.89
CA GLY A 332 1.51 -11.52 -2.52
C GLY A 332 2.73 -11.21 -1.66
N PRO A 333 3.11 -9.92 -1.53
CA PRO A 333 4.37 -9.56 -0.87
C PRO A 333 4.37 -9.87 0.63
N GLY A 334 3.19 -10.02 1.24
CA GLY A 334 3.08 -10.44 2.64
C GLY A 334 3.32 -11.94 2.86
N ALA A 335 3.09 -12.74 1.82
CA ALA A 335 3.32 -14.19 1.82
C ALA A 335 4.75 -14.58 1.41
N ASN A 336 5.67 -13.62 1.25
CA ASN A 336 7.04 -13.88 0.83
C ASN A 336 7.97 -14.12 2.02
N LEU A 337 8.75 -15.21 1.96
CA LEU A 337 9.94 -15.41 2.79
C LEU A 337 11.16 -15.51 1.91
N GLU A 338 12.21 -14.80 2.27
CA GLU A 338 13.46 -14.83 1.53
C GLU A 338 14.68 -14.66 2.44
N VAL A 339 15.71 -15.47 2.19
CA VAL A 339 17.04 -15.32 2.79
C VAL A 339 18.06 -15.20 1.68
N VAL A 340 19.01 -14.30 1.86
CA VAL A 340 20.07 -14.01 0.88
C VAL A 340 21.43 -14.29 1.51
N PHE A 341 22.19 -15.16 0.85
CA PHE A 341 23.52 -15.58 1.25
C PHE A 341 24.58 -15.12 0.26
N GLY A 342 25.69 -14.61 0.77
CA GLY A 342 26.83 -14.17 -0.01
C GLY A 342 27.99 -15.15 0.05
N ASN A 343 29.18 -14.59 0.19
CA ASN A 343 30.43 -15.35 0.28
C ASN A 343 30.42 -16.32 1.48
N ASN A 344 30.71 -17.60 1.23
CA ASN A 344 30.75 -18.66 2.23
C ASN A 344 29.49 -18.76 3.12
N CYS A 345 28.30 -18.64 2.52
CA CYS A 345 27.00 -18.66 3.20
C CYS A 345 26.77 -17.51 4.20
N GLU A 346 27.50 -16.40 4.09
CA GLU A 346 27.28 -15.24 4.97
C GLU A 346 25.89 -14.64 4.72
N LEU A 347 25.10 -14.47 5.78
CA LEU A 347 23.77 -13.89 5.73
C LEU A 347 23.86 -12.39 5.36
N GLN A 348 23.46 -12.03 4.14
CA GLN A 348 23.50 -10.64 3.68
C GLN A 348 22.19 -9.88 3.92
N SER A 349 21.06 -10.57 3.75
CA SER A 349 19.74 -9.96 3.88
C SER A 349 18.68 -11.04 4.11
N SER A 350 17.56 -10.66 4.72
CA SER A 350 16.38 -11.51 4.85
C SER A 350 15.11 -10.66 4.86
N TYR A 351 14.00 -11.22 4.37
CA TYR A 351 12.70 -10.58 4.32
C TYR A 351 11.63 -11.55 4.78
N TYR A 352 10.89 -11.10 5.79
CA TYR A 352 9.72 -11.74 6.33
C TYR A 352 8.50 -10.85 6.01
N GLY A 353 7.70 -11.23 5.01
CA GLY A 353 6.54 -10.47 4.57
C GLY A 353 5.41 -10.31 5.60
N GLY A 354 5.56 -10.92 6.78
CA GLY A 354 4.59 -10.89 7.85
C GLY A 354 3.94 -12.25 8.09
N TRP A 355 3.79 -13.09 7.04
CA TRP A 355 3.19 -14.44 7.12
C TRP A 355 2.13 -14.50 8.22
N ARG A 356 1.13 -13.61 8.11
CA ARG A 356 0.28 -13.26 9.24
C ARG A 356 -0.38 -14.51 9.79
N ASP A 357 -0.49 -14.60 11.11
CA ASP A 357 -1.15 -15.73 11.76
C ASP A 357 -2.62 -15.76 11.34
N ILE A 358 -3.08 -16.91 10.85
CA ILE A 358 -4.41 -17.05 10.25
C ILE A 358 -5.20 -18.18 10.87
N TYR A 359 -6.52 -18.04 10.86
CA TYR A 359 -7.45 -19.08 11.27
C TYR A 359 -8.70 -19.10 10.41
N GLU A 360 -9.30 -20.28 10.27
CA GLU A 360 -10.55 -20.48 9.57
C GLU A 360 -11.74 -20.03 10.45
N SER A 361 -12.58 -19.13 9.91
CA SER A 361 -13.82 -18.68 10.56
C SER A 361 -15.09 -19.34 9.98
N GLY A 362 -14.96 -20.12 8.92
CA GLY A 362 -16.07 -20.74 8.19
C GLY A 362 -15.67 -21.02 6.75
N THR A 363 -16.64 -21.32 5.89
CA THR A 363 -16.41 -21.47 4.45
C THR A 363 -17.37 -20.59 3.66
N PHE A 364 -16.96 -20.20 2.46
CA PHE A 364 -17.79 -19.49 1.49
C PHE A 364 -17.65 -20.14 0.11
N GLU A 365 -18.65 -19.91 -0.75
CA GLU A 365 -18.61 -20.36 -2.13
C GLU A 365 -18.01 -19.24 -2.99
N PRO A 366 -16.81 -19.41 -3.56
CA PRO A 366 -16.19 -18.37 -4.39
C PRO A 366 -17.04 -18.10 -5.63
N ILE A 367 -16.99 -16.91 -6.21
CA ILE A 367 -17.68 -16.60 -7.47
C ILE A 367 -17.10 -17.41 -8.62
N THR A 368 -17.89 -17.64 -9.67
CA THR A 368 -17.36 -18.38 -10.84
C THR A 368 -16.28 -17.55 -11.55
N LEU A 369 -15.35 -18.20 -12.24
CA LEU A 369 -14.36 -17.49 -13.06
C LEU A 369 -15.04 -16.60 -14.11
N ALA A 370 -16.17 -17.04 -14.66
CA ALA A 370 -16.95 -16.25 -15.61
C ALA A 370 -17.50 -14.96 -14.96
N ASP A 371 -18.04 -15.05 -13.75
CA ASP A 371 -18.54 -13.88 -13.01
C ASP A 371 -17.40 -12.95 -12.60
N ALA A 372 -16.26 -13.49 -12.18
CA ALA A 372 -15.07 -12.71 -11.85
C ALA A 372 -14.56 -11.91 -13.07
N LEU A 373 -14.45 -12.56 -14.23
CA LEU A 373 -14.06 -11.90 -15.48
C LEU A 373 -15.12 -10.89 -15.95
N ALA A 374 -16.40 -11.18 -15.79
CA ALA A 374 -17.49 -10.25 -16.09
C ALA A 374 -17.44 -9.00 -15.17
N TYR A 375 -17.06 -9.18 -13.91
CA TYR A 375 -16.89 -8.07 -12.98
C TYR A 375 -15.73 -7.15 -13.39
N VAL A 376 -14.59 -7.75 -13.76
CA VAL A 376 -13.43 -7.04 -14.33
C VAL A 376 -13.83 -6.30 -15.61
N ALA A 377 -14.63 -6.93 -16.47
CA ALA A 377 -15.17 -6.30 -17.69
C ALA A 377 -16.06 -5.08 -17.42
N ALA A 378 -16.90 -5.16 -16.39
CA ALA A 378 -17.83 -4.10 -16.02
C ALA A 378 -17.15 -2.94 -15.29
N SER A 379 -16.08 -3.22 -14.54
CA SER A 379 -15.51 -2.29 -13.57
C SER A 379 -14.11 -1.80 -13.91
N GLY A 380 -13.46 -2.35 -14.94
CA GLY A 380 -12.10 -2.00 -15.31
C GLY A 380 -11.03 -2.88 -14.65
N PRO A 381 -9.78 -2.84 -15.14
CA PRO A 381 -8.67 -3.66 -14.65
C PRO A 381 -8.25 -3.36 -13.20
N GLU A 382 -8.59 -2.18 -12.67
CA GLU A 382 -8.28 -1.71 -11.32
C GLU A 382 -8.93 -2.52 -10.20
N VAL A 383 -9.97 -3.31 -10.50
CA VAL A 383 -10.61 -4.19 -9.50
C VAL A 383 -9.85 -5.49 -9.27
N THR A 384 -8.80 -5.74 -10.06
CA THR A 384 -7.88 -6.86 -9.85
C THR A 384 -6.78 -6.46 -8.87
N VAL A 385 -6.25 -7.42 -8.12
CA VAL A 385 -5.23 -7.14 -7.11
C VAL A 385 -3.88 -6.75 -7.73
N THR A 386 -3.58 -7.27 -8.93
CA THR A 386 -2.30 -7.07 -9.61
C THR A 386 -2.36 -6.14 -10.82
N GLY A 387 -3.55 -5.63 -11.15
CA GLY A 387 -3.84 -5.06 -12.46
C GLY A 387 -3.93 -6.13 -13.56
N VAL A 388 -4.49 -5.73 -14.70
CA VAL A 388 -4.46 -6.49 -15.95
C VAL A 388 -3.37 -5.92 -16.84
N PRO A 389 -2.49 -6.75 -17.43
CA PRO A 389 -1.42 -6.26 -18.30
C PRO A 389 -1.98 -5.53 -19.53
N LEU A 390 -1.38 -4.38 -19.87
CA LEU A 390 -1.67 -3.64 -21.10
C LEU A 390 -1.09 -4.45 -22.28
N CYS A 391 -1.93 -5.15 -23.04
CA CYS A 391 -1.58 -5.92 -24.24
C CYS A 391 -2.82 -6.07 -25.13
N ASP A 392 -2.64 -6.37 -26.43
CA ASP A 392 -3.73 -6.47 -27.40
C ASP A 392 -4.75 -7.53 -27.00
N GLU A 393 -4.23 -8.70 -26.58
CA GLU A 393 -5.02 -9.84 -26.12
C GLU A 393 -4.29 -10.55 -24.97
N PHE A 394 -4.99 -10.75 -23.84
CA PHE A 394 -4.54 -11.61 -22.75
C PHE A 394 -5.25 -12.96 -22.83
N ILE A 395 -4.55 -14.00 -23.28
CA ILE A 395 -5.09 -15.34 -23.46
C ILE A 395 -4.90 -16.15 -22.18
N VAL A 396 -6.01 -16.50 -21.52
CA VAL A 396 -6.00 -17.32 -20.31
C VAL A 396 -5.66 -18.76 -20.67
N ASP A 397 -4.62 -19.30 -20.03
CA ASP A 397 -4.18 -20.69 -20.16
C ASP A 397 -4.75 -21.57 -19.03
N ASN A 398 -4.71 -21.08 -17.79
CA ASN A 398 -5.29 -21.78 -16.66
C ASN A 398 -5.74 -20.80 -15.56
N ALA A 399 -6.58 -21.29 -14.65
CA ALA A 399 -6.96 -20.54 -13.46
C ALA A 399 -7.15 -21.48 -12.28
N GLU A 400 -6.68 -21.07 -11.11
CA GLU A 400 -6.84 -21.79 -9.85
C GLU A 400 -7.22 -20.84 -8.70
N LEU A 401 -7.81 -21.38 -7.65
CA LEU A 401 -8.16 -20.61 -6.45
C LEU A 401 -6.98 -20.55 -5.49
N GLY A 402 -6.82 -19.42 -4.81
CA GLY A 402 -5.97 -19.29 -3.64
C GLY A 402 -6.20 -17.99 -2.92
N TYR A 403 -5.20 -17.51 -2.19
CA TYR A 403 -5.31 -16.27 -1.43
C TYR A 403 -4.21 -15.28 -1.82
N TYR A 404 -4.52 -14.01 -1.64
CA TYR A 404 -3.58 -12.92 -1.68
C TYR A 404 -3.39 -12.35 -0.27
N GLU A 405 -2.13 -12.25 0.13
CA GLU A 405 -1.68 -11.59 1.33
C GLU A 405 -1.02 -10.26 0.94
N ALA A 406 -1.65 -9.18 1.38
CA ALA A 406 -1.18 -7.82 1.13
C ALA A 406 0.21 -7.59 1.74
N PRO A 407 0.98 -6.61 1.21
CA PRO A 407 2.30 -6.26 1.73
C PRO A 407 2.34 -6.02 3.25
N MET A 408 3.52 -6.15 3.86
CA MET A 408 3.70 -6.07 5.32
C MET A 408 3.29 -4.71 5.94
N ASP A 409 3.29 -3.65 5.15
CA ASP A 409 2.90 -2.27 5.51
C ASP A 409 1.39 -2.01 5.32
N THR A 410 0.61 -3.05 5.02
CA THR A 410 -0.85 -2.96 4.83
C THR A 410 -1.55 -3.67 5.98
N PHE A 411 -2.40 -2.96 6.72
CA PHE A 411 -3.25 -3.61 7.70
C PHE A 411 -4.37 -4.41 7.01
N ILE A 412 -4.52 -5.69 7.39
CA ILE A 412 -5.57 -6.57 6.88
C ILE A 412 -6.17 -7.39 8.03
N LEU A 413 -7.47 -7.67 7.93
CA LEU A 413 -8.20 -8.51 8.89
C LEU A 413 -8.49 -9.92 8.36
N GLU A 414 -8.32 -10.11 7.06
CA GLU A 414 -8.55 -11.36 6.35
C GLU A 414 -7.63 -11.45 5.14
N LEU A 415 -7.34 -12.67 4.70
CA LEU A 415 -6.66 -12.89 3.43
C LEU A 415 -7.67 -12.81 2.29
N GLN A 416 -7.32 -12.08 1.23
CA GLN A 416 -8.21 -11.88 0.08
C GLN A 416 -8.27 -13.16 -0.76
N PRO A 417 -9.42 -13.85 -0.88
CA PRO A 417 -9.54 -14.96 -1.82
C PRO A 417 -9.46 -14.46 -3.26
N VAL A 418 -8.71 -15.16 -4.10
CA VAL A 418 -8.46 -14.78 -5.50
C VAL A 418 -8.50 -15.97 -6.45
N TRP A 419 -8.97 -15.72 -7.66
CA TRP A 419 -8.63 -16.48 -8.86
C TRP A 419 -7.23 -16.07 -9.32
N GLN A 420 -6.32 -17.04 -9.36
CA GLN A 420 -5.00 -16.93 -9.95
C GLN A 420 -5.11 -17.23 -11.43
N VAL A 421 -5.35 -16.20 -12.24
CA VAL A 421 -5.56 -16.33 -13.68
C VAL A 421 -4.21 -16.20 -14.39
N ASN A 422 -3.80 -17.30 -15.00
CA ASN A 422 -2.51 -17.46 -15.63
C ASN A 422 -2.70 -17.49 -17.15
N GLY A 423 -2.00 -16.61 -17.87
CA GLY A 423 -2.16 -16.49 -19.31
C GLY A 423 -1.03 -15.79 -20.04
N PHE A 424 -1.18 -15.65 -21.35
CA PHE A 424 -0.19 -15.03 -22.23
C PHE A 424 -0.75 -13.73 -22.78
N CYS A 425 -0.05 -12.62 -22.54
CA CYS A 425 -0.27 -11.39 -23.29
C CYS A 425 0.36 -11.51 -24.66
N VAL A 426 -0.42 -11.20 -25.67
CA VAL A 426 -0.01 -11.04 -27.06
C VAL A 426 0.20 -9.56 -27.33
N TYR A 427 1.38 -9.25 -27.84
CA TYR A 427 1.74 -7.98 -28.45
C TYR A 427 2.01 -8.26 -29.93
N ASP A 428 1.88 -7.25 -30.81
CA ASP A 428 2.17 -7.29 -32.26
C ASP A 428 3.09 -8.45 -32.74
N GLU A 429 4.29 -8.60 -32.17
CA GLU A 429 5.26 -9.65 -32.50
C GLU A 429 5.80 -10.47 -31.30
N ASP A 430 5.31 -10.26 -30.07
CA ASP A 430 5.88 -10.86 -28.84
C ASP A 430 4.78 -11.43 -27.92
N THR A 431 5.06 -12.54 -27.25
CA THR A 431 4.16 -13.11 -26.23
C THR A 431 4.85 -13.17 -24.88
N THR A 432 4.14 -12.76 -23.82
CA THR A 432 4.70 -12.76 -22.46
C THR A 432 3.70 -13.36 -21.48
N ALA A 433 4.15 -14.26 -20.62
CA ALA A 433 3.32 -14.84 -19.57
C ALA A 433 3.02 -13.82 -18.46
N TYR A 434 1.77 -13.75 -18.01
CA TYR A 434 1.30 -12.95 -16.88
C TYR A 434 0.40 -13.78 -15.94
N GLN A 435 0.41 -13.40 -14.67
CA GLN A 435 -0.55 -13.85 -13.67
C GLN A 435 -1.35 -12.64 -13.22
N VAL A 436 -2.67 -12.75 -13.30
CA VAL A 436 -3.63 -11.75 -12.84
C VAL A 436 -4.37 -12.35 -11.65
N LEU A 437 -4.38 -11.63 -10.53
CA LEU A 437 -5.13 -12.03 -9.33
C LEU A 437 -6.46 -11.28 -9.32
N ILE A 438 -7.56 -12.01 -9.53
CA ILE A 438 -8.91 -11.46 -9.55
C ILE A 438 -9.60 -11.88 -8.25
N PRO A 439 -10.25 -10.98 -7.49
CA PRO A 439 -11.03 -11.38 -6.32
C PRO A 439 -11.99 -12.54 -6.63
N ALA A 440 -11.96 -13.59 -5.80
CA ALA A 440 -12.84 -14.75 -5.91
C ALA A 440 -14.09 -14.65 -5.03
N ASP A 441 -14.35 -13.47 -4.49
CA ASP A 441 -15.55 -13.13 -3.75
C ASP A 441 -16.18 -11.88 -4.36
N TYR A 442 -17.47 -11.67 -4.11
CA TYR A 442 -18.13 -10.45 -4.55
C TYR A 442 -17.49 -9.25 -3.86
N PRO A 443 -17.13 -8.20 -4.62
CA PRO A 443 -16.60 -6.96 -4.05
C PRO A 443 -17.60 -6.41 -3.04
N ILE A 444 -17.09 -5.80 -1.96
CA ILE A 444 -17.96 -5.03 -1.07
C ILE A 444 -18.47 -3.78 -1.80
N PRO A 445 -19.74 -3.37 -1.61
CA PRO A 445 -20.18 -2.05 -2.04
C PRO A 445 -19.38 -0.98 -1.30
N GLN A 446 -19.36 0.24 -1.81
CA GLN A 446 -18.79 1.40 -1.13
C GLN A 446 -19.88 2.47 -0.99
N GLY A 447 -20.19 2.83 0.25
CA GLY A 447 -21.16 3.87 0.58
C GLY A 447 -20.54 5.25 0.57
N ILE A 448 -21.25 6.21 -0.03
CA ILE A 448 -20.86 7.61 -0.06
C ILE A 448 -22.03 8.43 0.49
N ILE A 449 -21.81 9.18 1.57
CA ILE A 449 -22.76 10.18 2.03
C ILE A 449 -22.49 11.47 1.24
N GLN A 450 -23.43 11.86 0.38
CA GLN A 450 -23.35 13.09 -0.38
C GLN A 450 -24.00 14.25 0.38
N GLU A 451 -25.03 13.97 1.15
CA GLU A 451 -25.63 14.89 2.13
C GLU A 451 -26.03 14.12 3.40
N PRO A 452 -25.83 14.69 4.60
CA PRO A 452 -25.23 15.99 4.89
C PRO A 452 -23.69 15.97 4.75
N ALA A 453 -23.07 17.16 4.69
CA ALA A 453 -21.62 17.27 4.75
C ALA A 453 -21.10 17.04 6.19
N GLN A 454 -19.83 16.69 6.32
CA GLN A 454 -19.15 16.57 7.62
C GLN A 454 -19.32 17.83 8.47
N ASP A 455 -19.71 17.64 9.73
CA ASP A 455 -19.92 18.67 10.74
C ASP A 455 -21.07 19.66 10.40
N THR A 456 -22.05 19.23 9.61
CA THR A 456 -23.28 20.00 9.37
C THR A 456 -24.00 20.31 10.68
N SER A 457 -24.45 21.56 10.85
CA SER A 457 -25.23 21.98 12.02
C SER A 457 -26.67 22.26 11.63
N ILE A 458 -27.62 21.76 12.43
CA ILE A 458 -29.06 22.00 12.28
C ILE A 458 -29.66 22.41 13.63
N ASP A 459 -30.75 23.16 13.61
CA ASP A 459 -31.47 23.50 14.83
C ASP A 459 -32.29 22.31 15.35
N CYS A 460 -32.51 22.26 16.66
CA CYS A 460 -33.38 21.27 17.26
C CYS A 460 -34.78 21.27 16.63
N GLY A 461 -35.18 20.10 16.13
CA GLY A 461 -36.47 19.92 15.44
C GLY A 461 -36.45 20.29 13.96
N GLU A 462 -35.33 20.78 13.43
CA GLU A 462 -35.13 20.94 12.00
C GLU A 462 -35.00 19.56 11.31
N VAL A 463 -35.34 19.54 10.02
CA VAL A 463 -35.23 18.33 9.19
C VAL A 463 -33.82 18.23 8.60
N LEU A 464 -33.21 17.06 8.73
CA LEU A 464 -31.95 16.73 8.08
C LEU A 464 -32.23 16.04 6.75
N ASN A 465 -31.73 16.57 5.64
CA ASN A 465 -31.76 15.85 4.37
C ASN A 465 -30.59 14.86 4.35
N VAL A 466 -30.88 13.61 4.01
CA VAL A 466 -29.86 12.59 3.76
C VAL A 466 -29.89 12.16 2.31
N TYR A 467 -28.72 12.01 1.72
CA TYR A 467 -28.55 11.48 0.38
C TYR A 467 -27.27 10.64 0.31
N GLY A 468 -27.44 9.38 -0.02
CA GLY A 468 -26.38 8.39 -0.17
C GLY A 468 -26.21 7.98 -1.63
N ALA A 469 -25.02 7.57 -1.98
CA ALA A 469 -24.72 6.88 -3.22
C ALA A 469 -23.92 5.62 -2.90
N ALA A 470 -23.94 4.65 -3.81
CA ALA A 470 -23.12 3.46 -3.73
C ALA A 470 -22.33 3.26 -5.02
N THR A 471 -21.08 2.85 -4.89
CA THR A 471 -20.18 2.44 -5.97
C THR A 471 -19.57 1.07 -5.64
N GLY A 472 -19.01 0.36 -6.62
CA GLY A 472 -18.54 -1.02 -6.38
C GLY A 472 -19.70 -1.97 -6.04
N GLY A 473 -19.40 -3.20 -5.58
CA GLY A 473 -20.44 -4.18 -5.23
C GLY A 473 -21.31 -4.64 -6.43
N THR A 474 -22.41 -5.34 -6.12
CA THR A 474 -23.42 -5.75 -7.11
C THR A 474 -24.78 -5.09 -6.84
N SER A 475 -25.23 -4.23 -7.76
CA SER A 475 -26.56 -3.62 -7.75
C SER A 475 -27.67 -4.67 -7.92
N PRO A 476 -28.86 -4.53 -7.28
CA PRO A 476 -29.34 -3.35 -6.57
C PRO A 476 -28.80 -3.19 -5.14
N TYR A 477 -28.68 -1.92 -4.71
CA TYR A 477 -28.25 -1.57 -3.36
C TYR A 477 -29.43 -1.24 -2.45
N GLN A 478 -29.34 -1.69 -1.20
CA GLN A 478 -30.17 -1.26 -0.09
C GLN A 478 -29.39 -0.22 0.75
N TYR A 479 -30.07 0.86 1.10
CA TYR A 479 -29.53 1.98 1.88
C TYR A 479 -30.29 2.04 3.21
N ASP A 480 -29.58 1.83 4.31
CA ASP A 480 -30.12 1.93 5.67
C ASP A 480 -29.31 2.96 6.47
N TRP A 481 -30.01 3.84 7.18
CA TRP A 481 -29.42 4.96 7.89
C TRP A 481 -29.64 4.84 9.38
N TYR A 482 -28.61 5.17 10.16
CA TYR A 482 -28.61 5.12 11.61
C TYR A 482 -28.00 6.38 12.20
N SER A 483 -28.28 6.62 13.47
CA SER A 483 -27.53 7.48 14.36
C SER A 483 -27.05 6.66 15.55
N ASP A 484 -25.83 6.93 16.01
CA ASP A 484 -25.29 6.43 17.27
C ASP A 484 -26.18 6.74 18.50
N MET A 485 -26.90 7.86 18.48
CA MET A 485 -27.82 8.28 19.54
C MET A 485 -29.25 7.78 19.36
N ASP A 486 -29.80 7.91 18.15
CA ASP A 486 -31.23 7.64 17.88
C ASP A 486 -31.52 6.24 17.29
N GLY A 487 -30.47 5.49 16.94
CA GLY A 487 -30.61 4.20 16.28
C GLY A 487 -31.06 4.35 14.82
N TYR A 488 -31.96 3.48 14.35
CA TYR A 488 -32.39 3.46 12.96
C TYR A 488 -33.20 4.70 12.57
N LEU A 489 -32.75 5.43 11.56
CA LEU A 489 -33.37 6.67 11.07
C LEU A 489 -34.30 6.43 9.88
N GLY A 490 -33.99 5.43 9.03
CA GLY A 490 -34.81 5.09 7.87
C GLY A 490 -34.02 4.40 6.76
N SER A 491 -34.71 4.12 5.66
CA SER A 491 -34.12 3.50 4.46
C SER A 491 -34.43 4.29 3.21
N GLY A 492 -33.55 4.14 2.22
CA GLY A 492 -33.66 4.77 0.92
C GLY A 492 -32.43 5.61 0.58
N GLN A 493 -32.24 5.79 -0.73
CA GLN A 493 -31.10 6.54 -1.24
C GLN A 493 -31.15 8.01 -0.80
N SER A 494 -32.34 8.61 -0.73
CA SER A 494 -32.56 9.94 -0.13
C SER A 494 -33.89 10.01 0.60
N PHE A 495 -33.92 10.73 1.73
CA PHE A 495 -35.13 11.12 2.44
C PHE A 495 -34.81 12.22 3.47
N GLN A 496 -35.84 12.66 4.20
CA GLN A 496 -35.70 13.64 5.28
C GLN A 496 -35.81 12.93 6.62
N VAL A 497 -34.80 13.09 7.46
CA VAL A 497 -34.80 12.66 8.86
C VAL A 497 -35.38 13.80 9.70
N ALA A 498 -36.39 13.49 10.51
CA ALA A 498 -37.00 14.45 11.42
C ALA A 498 -36.81 13.99 12.87
N ASN A 499 -36.73 14.95 13.80
CA ASN A 499 -36.65 14.71 15.24
C ASN A 499 -35.38 13.98 15.71
N LEU A 500 -34.21 14.38 15.20
CA LEU A 500 -32.96 13.99 15.84
C LEU A 500 -32.95 14.50 17.29
N SER A 501 -32.42 13.68 18.22
CA SER A 501 -32.36 14.04 19.64
C SER A 501 -31.52 15.31 19.86
N CYS A 502 -32.11 16.33 20.49
CA CYS A 502 -31.48 17.64 20.55
C CYS A 502 -30.43 17.83 21.67
N THR A 503 -30.43 16.97 22.68
CA THR A 503 -29.63 17.18 23.90
C THR A 503 -28.65 16.03 24.12
N GLY A 504 -27.37 16.38 24.18
CA GLY A 504 -26.28 15.52 24.64
C GLY A 504 -26.21 15.46 26.17
N LYS A 505 -25.00 15.22 26.71
CA LYS A 505 -24.78 15.25 28.17
C LYS A 505 -25.01 16.68 28.69
N GLU A 506 -25.63 16.79 29.86
CA GLU A 506 -25.79 18.04 30.62
C GLU A 506 -26.54 19.17 29.88
N GLY A 507 -27.37 18.85 28.87
CA GLY A 507 -28.20 19.83 28.16
C GLY A 507 -27.52 20.53 26.98
N ALA A 508 -26.25 20.19 26.71
CA ALA A 508 -25.50 20.66 25.56
C ALA A 508 -26.09 20.18 24.21
N SER A 509 -25.69 20.83 23.13
CA SER A 509 -26.03 20.41 21.75
C SER A 509 -25.59 18.97 21.50
N ALA A 510 -26.44 18.17 20.85
CA ALA A 510 -26.12 16.80 20.52
C ALA A 510 -25.19 16.73 19.29
N VAL A 511 -24.24 15.80 19.29
CA VAL A 511 -23.43 15.45 18.11
C VAL A 511 -23.76 14.02 17.75
N HIS A 512 -24.44 13.85 16.61
CA HIS A 512 -24.79 12.55 16.06
C HIS A 512 -23.72 12.10 15.09
N THR A 513 -23.27 10.85 15.23
CA THR A 513 -22.62 10.13 14.14
C THR A 513 -23.70 9.46 13.31
N ILE A 514 -23.97 10.04 12.14
CA ILE A 514 -24.89 9.46 11.16
C ILE A 514 -24.14 8.40 10.38
N ILE A 515 -24.73 7.21 10.30
CA ILE A 515 -24.13 6.02 9.70
C ILE A 515 -25.00 5.61 8.51
N LEU A 516 -24.41 5.53 7.32
CA LEU A 516 -25.03 4.90 6.15
C LEU A 516 -24.48 3.49 6.02
N GLU A 517 -25.36 2.50 6.11
CA GLU A 517 -25.10 1.11 5.75
C GLU A 517 -25.58 0.87 4.31
N ILE A 518 -24.67 0.45 3.45
CA ILE A 518 -25.01 -0.06 2.12
C ILE A 518 -24.97 -1.58 2.17
N THR A 519 -26.02 -2.22 1.67
CA THR A 519 -26.04 -3.66 1.42
C THR A 519 -26.26 -3.92 -0.06
N ASP A 520 -25.44 -4.75 -0.69
CA ASP A 520 -25.59 -5.13 -2.09
C ASP A 520 -26.45 -6.40 -2.27
N GLU A 521 -26.69 -6.83 -3.51
CA GLU A 521 -27.51 -8.03 -3.80
C GLU A 521 -26.95 -9.31 -3.17
N ASN A 522 -25.63 -9.38 -2.97
CA ASN A 522 -24.93 -10.52 -2.39
C ASN A 522 -24.81 -10.42 -0.86
N SER A 523 -25.55 -9.50 -0.23
CA SER A 523 -25.50 -9.24 1.22
C SER A 523 -24.13 -8.76 1.72
N LYS A 524 -23.26 -8.27 0.82
CA LYS A 524 -22.03 -7.57 1.19
C LYS A 524 -22.39 -6.18 1.69
N LYS A 525 -21.68 -5.73 2.72
CA LYS A 525 -21.99 -4.49 3.42
C LYS A 525 -20.79 -3.57 3.52
N ASP A 526 -21.08 -2.29 3.49
CA ASP A 526 -20.15 -1.23 3.84
C ASP A 526 -20.84 -0.17 4.68
N TRP A 527 -20.05 0.52 5.50
CA TRP A 527 -20.52 1.57 6.38
C TRP A 527 -19.69 2.82 6.17
N THR A 528 -20.37 3.94 5.98
CA THR A 528 -19.74 5.26 5.95
C THR A 528 -20.44 6.17 6.96
N THR A 529 -19.71 7.15 7.48
CA THR A 529 -20.20 7.99 8.57
C THR A 529 -19.95 9.46 8.34
N VAL A 530 -20.82 10.28 8.93
CA VAL A 530 -20.68 11.74 8.96
C VAL A 530 -21.17 12.26 10.31
N ASN A 531 -20.51 13.28 10.87
CA ASN A 531 -21.00 13.91 12.10
C ASN A 531 -21.96 15.07 11.79
N VAL A 532 -23.06 15.15 12.54
CA VAL A 532 -24.05 16.22 12.47
C VAL A 532 -24.27 16.78 13.87
N ARG A 533 -24.22 18.10 14.02
CA ARG A 533 -24.48 18.81 15.26
C ARG A 533 -25.93 19.30 15.29
N VAL A 534 -26.69 18.91 16.31
CA VAL A 534 -28.05 19.38 16.55
C VAL A 534 -28.00 20.41 17.67
N ILE A 535 -28.20 21.67 17.31
CA ILE A 535 -28.14 22.82 18.23
C ILE A 535 -29.33 22.72 19.19
N ALA A 536 -29.04 22.58 20.48
CA ALA A 536 -30.08 22.49 21.50
C ALA A 536 -30.84 23.83 21.61
N PRO A 537 -32.14 23.80 21.97
CA PRO A 537 -32.85 25.01 22.33
C PRO A 537 -32.13 25.68 23.50
N HIS A 538 -31.88 26.98 23.41
CA HIS A 538 -31.12 27.73 24.41
C HIS A 538 -31.86 28.97 24.88
N ILE A 539 -31.47 29.48 26.04
CA ILE A 539 -31.92 30.77 26.55
C ILE A 539 -30.82 31.78 26.22
N CYS A 540 -31.15 32.86 25.53
CA CYS A 540 -30.19 33.91 25.24
C CYS A 540 -29.58 34.49 26.52
N GLY A 541 -28.25 34.47 26.59
CA GLY A 541 -27.49 34.93 27.76
C GLY A 541 -27.42 33.96 28.93
N ASP A 542 -27.92 32.73 28.80
CA ASP A 542 -27.69 31.62 29.74
C ASP A 542 -26.43 30.83 29.30
N SER A 543 -25.28 31.47 29.38
CA SER A 543 -24.02 30.97 28.85
C SER A 543 -23.46 29.78 29.63
N ASN A 544 -23.89 29.59 30.88
CA ASN A 544 -23.50 28.44 31.70
C ASN A 544 -24.58 27.33 31.76
N SER A 545 -25.66 27.47 30.99
CA SER A 545 -26.78 26.53 30.88
C SER A 545 -27.46 26.21 32.22
N ASP A 546 -27.45 27.14 33.18
CA ASP A 546 -28.09 26.97 34.49
C ASP A 546 -29.58 27.37 34.52
N GLN A 547 -30.11 27.76 33.36
CA GLN A 547 -31.48 28.22 33.11
C GLN A 547 -31.81 29.59 33.71
N ASN A 548 -30.82 30.33 34.23
CA ASN A 548 -31.02 31.66 34.80
C ASN A 548 -29.99 32.65 34.27
N ILE A 549 -30.42 33.60 33.45
CA ILE A 549 -29.60 34.73 33.00
C ILE A 549 -29.20 35.60 34.19
N ASN A 550 -27.95 35.50 34.62
CA ASN A 550 -27.42 36.23 35.77
C ASN A 550 -25.92 36.57 35.61
N ILE A 551 -25.27 36.96 36.71
CA ILE A 551 -23.86 37.37 36.66
C ILE A 551 -22.90 36.20 36.40
N SER A 552 -23.30 34.95 36.70
CA SER A 552 -22.48 33.78 36.39
C SER A 552 -22.29 33.57 34.89
N ASP A 553 -23.25 33.96 34.05
CA ASP A 553 -23.16 33.88 32.59
C ASP A 553 -22.12 34.85 32.03
N ALA A 554 -22.12 36.09 32.51
CA ALA A 554 -21.08 37.05 32.15
C ALA A 554 -19.69 36.56 32.58
N VAL A 555 -19.58 35.90 33.74
CA VAL A 555 -18.33 35.29 34.20
C VAL A 555 -17.94 34.12 33.29
N TRP A 556 -18.89 33.31 32.84
CA TRP A 556 -18.65 32.22 31.90
C TRP A 556 -18.07 32.72 30.57
N ILE A 557 -18.70 33.74 29.96
CA ILE A 557 -18.21 34.39 28.74
C ILE A 557 -16.80 34.96 28.95
N VAL A 558 -16.56 35.68 30.06
CA VAL A 558 -15.23 36.22 30.37
C VAL A 558 -14.19 35.11 30.52
N ASN A 559 -14.56 33.98 31.13
CA ASN A 559 -13.65 32.87 31.30
C ASN A 559 -13.29 32.21 29.96
N TYR A 560 -14.29 31.99 29.11
CA TYR A 560 -14.09 31.51 27.74
C TYR A 560 -13.15 32.46 26.95
N VAL A 561 -13.46 33.76 26.93
CA VAL A 561 -12.74 34.74 26.11
C VAL A 561 -11.32 35.02 26.59
N PHE A 562 -11.06 35.08 27.91
CA PHE A 562 -9.79 35.57 28.44
C PHE A 562 -8.87 34.50 29.05
N ILE A 563 -9.41 33.37 29.52
CA ILE A 563 -8.60 32.33 30.18
C ILE A 563 -8.74 30.95 29.52
N GLY A 564 -9.45 30.86 28.38
CA GLY A 564 -9.62 29.62 27.63
C GLY A 564 -10.48 28.59 28.37
N GLY A 565 -11.49 29.05 29.11
CA GLY A 565 -12.52 28.17 29.68
C GLY A 565 -13.42 27.53 28.61
N ASP A 566 -14.31 26.64 29.03
CA ASP A 566 -15.23 25.97 28.11
C ASP A 566 -16.15 26.99 27.41
N PRO A 567 -16.39 26.87 26.08
CA PRO A 567 -17.30 27.75 25.37
C PRO A 567 -18.74 27.57 25.86
N PRO A 568 -19.60 28.60 25.73
CA PRO A 568 -21.05 28.40 25.80
C PRO A 568 -21.49 27.34 24.79
N ASP A 569 -22.43 26.47 25.17
CA ASP A 569 -23.00 25.45 24.27
C ASP A 569 -24.54 25.49 24.32
N PRO A 570 -25.21 25.91 23.24
CA PRO A 570 -24.64 26.36 21.97
C PRO A 570 -23.90 27.71 22.11
N LEU A 571 -23.01 28.03 21.17
CA LEU A 571 -22.19 29.25 21.21
C LEU A 571 -23.08 30.51 21.23
N GLU A 572 -24.21 30.43 20.53
CA GLU A 572 -25.28 31.41 20.43
C GLU A 572 -25.85 31.81 21.81
N SER A 573 -25.80 30.93 22.82
CA SER A 573 -26.22 31.28 24.19
C SER A 573 -25.31 32.31 24.86
N GLY A 574 -24.08 32.47 24.38
CA GLY A 574 -23.13 33.49 24.80
C GLY A 574 -23.08 34.74 23.92
N ASP A 575 -23.73 34.74 22.75
CA ASP A 575 -23.78 35.88 21.82
C ASP A 575 -24.97 36.79 22.18
N THR A 576 -24.87 37.43 23.33
CA THR A 576 -25.99 38.18 23.91
C THR A 576 -26.30 39.49 23.21
N ASN A 577 -25.40 39.99 22.35
CA ASN A 577 -25.66 41.15 21.50
C ASN A 577 -26.11 40.75 20.08
N CYS A 578 -26.17 39.44 19.77
CA CYS A 578 -26.56 38.86 18.49
C CYS A 578 -25.73 39.40 17.30
N ASP A 579 -24.42 39.60 17.48
CA ASP A 579 -23.49 40.07 16.44
C ASP A 579 -22.77 38.94 15.69
N GLY A 580 -23.02 37.69 16.08
CA GLY A 580 -22.44 36.47 15.53
C GLY A 580 -21.10 36.09 16.17
N SER A 581 -20.70 36.69 17.30
CA SER A 581 -19.41 36.42 17.93
C SER A 581 -19.42 36.60 19.45
N VAL A 582 -19.25 35.51 20.20
CA VAL A 582 -19.10 35.56 21.67
C VAL A 582 -17.80 36.27 22.08
N ASN A 583 -17.92 37.45 22.65
CA ASN A 583 -16.79 38.27 23.07
C ASN A 583 -17.08 39.08 24.36
N VAL A 584 -16.17 40.00 24.72
CA VAL A 584 -16.30 40.79 25.96
C VAL A 584 -17.54 41.70 25.98
N SER A 585 -18.01 42.13 24.80
CA SER A 585 -19.19 42.98 24.70
C SER A 585 -20.47 42.25 25.10
N ASP A 586 -20.50 40.92 24.94
CA ASP A 586 -21.60 40.08 25.39
C ASP A 586 -21.67 39.98 26.91
N ALA A 587 -20.52 39.76 27.55
CA ALA A 587 -20.45 39.82 29.00
C ALA A 587 -20.92 41.18 29.54
N VAL A 588 -20.59 42.28 28.85
CA VAL A 588 -21.08 43.63 29.21
C VAL A 588 -22.59 43.76 29.01
N TRP A 589 -23.16 43.14 27.98
CA TRP A 589 -24.61 43.14 27.74
C TRP A 589 -25.36 42.44 28.87
N VAL A 590 -24.92 41.25 29.28
CA VAL A 590 -25.48 40.51 30.43
C VAL A 590 -25.41 41.37 31.70
N ILE A 591 -24.28 42.03 31.97
CA ILE A 591 -24.12 42.92 33.13
C ILE A 591 -25.13 44.09 33.08
N ASN A 592 -25.31 44.71 31.91
CA ASN A 592 -26.26 45.82 31.74
C ASN A 592 -27.71 45.37 31.92
N TYR A 593 -28.08 44.21 31.39
CA TYR A 593 -29.39 43.61 31.60
C TYR A 593 -29.65 43.36 33.09
N VAL A 594 -28.73 42.68 33.77
CA VAL A 594 -28.89 42.25 35.17
C VAL A 594 -28.88 43.42 36.16
N PHE A 595 -28.01 44.43 35.96
CA PHE A 595 -27.78 45.47 36.98
C PHE A 595 -28.31 46.86 36.61
N VAL A 596 -28.42 47.17 35.32
CA VAL A 596 -28.77 48.53 34.84
C VAL A 596 -30.19 48.58 34.28
N GLY A 597 -30.82 47.42 34.02
CA GLY A 597 -32.13 47.33 33.40
C GLY A 597 -32.08 47.62 31.90
N GLY A 598 -31.01 47.20 31.23
CA GLY A 598 -30.92 47.20 29.76
C GLY A 598 -31.87 46.19 29.11
N ASN A 599 -31.88 46.15 27.78
CA ASN A 599 -32.67 45.17 27.03
C ASN A 599 -32.23 43.74 27.38
N ALA A 600 -33.14 42.77 27.20
CA ALA A 600 -32.80 41.36 27.33
C ALA A 600 -31.67 40.96 26.34
N PRO A 601 -30.89 39.90 26.62
CA PRO A 601 -29.99 39.32 25.64
C PRO A 601 -30.72 39.05 24.30
N CYS A 602 -30.08 39.42 23.19
CA CYS A 602 -30.61 39.39 21.83
C CYS A 602 -31.90 40.20 21.57
N ASP A 603 -32.36 41.04 22.50
CA ASP A 603 -33.40 42.05 22.23
C ASP A 603 -32.73 43.37 21.79
N THR A 604 -32.13 43.35 20.60
CA THR A 604 -31.36 44.50 20.09
C THR A 604 -32.24 45.70 19.73
N ASN A 605 -33.53 45.43 19.45
CA ASN A 605 -34.49 46.41 18.97
C ASN A 605 -35.38 47.01 20.09
N GLY A 606 -35.39 46.39 21.28
CA GLY A 606 -36.09 46.85 22.48
C GLY A 606 -37.60 46.58 22.51
N ASP A 607 -38.08 45.59 21.76
CA ASP A 607 -39.49 45.21 21.71
C ASP A 607 -39.88 44.18 22.79
N ASN A 608 -38.92 43.74 23.60
CA ASN A 608 -39.03 42.68 24.62
C ASN A 608 -39.24 41.27 24.03
N ILE A 609 -38.83 41.04 22.79
CA ILE A 609 -38.77 39.73 22.15
C ILE A 609 -37.30 39.49 21.77
N PRO A 610 -36.61 38.55 22.43
CA PRO A 610 -35.26 38.15 22.00
C PRO A 610 -35.26 37.62 20.56
N ASP A 611 -34.29 38.04 19.75
CA ASP A 611 -34.11 37.66 18.33
C ASP A 611 -33.26 36.39 18.14
N CYS A 612 -33.15 35.58 19.20
CA CYS A 612 -32.77 34.17 19.13
C CYS A 612 -34.02 33.28 19.20
#